data_AF-F0TGV9-F1
#
_entry.id   AF-F0TGV9-F1
#
_cell.length_a   1.000
_cell.length_b   1.000
_cell.length_c   1.000
_cell.angle_alpha   90.00
_cell.angle_beta   90.00
_cell.angle_gamma   90.00
#
_symmetry.space_group_name_H-M   'P 1'
#
loop_
_entity.id
_entity.type
_entity.pdbx_description
1 polymer ?
#
loop_
_entity_poly.entity_id
_entity_poly.type
_entity_poly.pdbx_seq_one_letter_code
_entity_poly.pdbx_strand_id
1 'polypeptide(L)'
;MKIRPYSAFKPRIRKYDHPYNGKLKIEFKDYPYHAYVKDTNKGQLKDKISEIIINFYKEYISVRNERLEREYEERKRKEEKERKNQKAKHVNDEKTRVKKLVTEAHDYQTAMRIRKYAAVISDGKYKDWALQKADWLDPTVAKDDEILKSRDYSKDLKEYLDDLLKIEDEYDW
;
A
#
# COMPACT_ATOMS: atom_id res chain seq x y z
N MET A 1 -80.12 -4.36 -11.88
CA MET A 1 -78.72 -4.48 -11.40
C MET A 1 -78.50 -3.52 -10.24
N LYS A 2 -78.17 -4.03 -9.03
CA LYS A 2 -77.84 -3.17 -7.87
C LYS A 2 -76.32 -3.00 -7.79
N ILE A 3 -75.84 -1.77 -7.99
CA ILE A 3 -74.42 -1.42 -7.83
C ILE A 3 -74.12 -1.39 -6.33
N ARG A 4 -73.16 -2.21 -5.86
CA ARG A 4 -72.69 -2.19 -4.47
C ARG A 4 -71.84 -0.92 -4.26
N PRO A 5 -72.03 -0.19 -3.14
CA PRO A 5 -71.19 0.97 -2.85
C PRO A 5 -69.75 0.51 -2.64
N TYR A 6 -68.80 1.19 -3.28
CA TYR A 6 -67.37 0.98 -3.08
C TYR A 6 -67.06 1.15 -1.58
N SER A 7 -66.75 0.03 -0.91
CA SER A 7 -66.27 0.04 0.46
C SER A 7 -64.86 0.62 0.45
N ALA A 8 -64.69 1.82 1.01
CA ALA A 8 -63.38 2.41 1.19
C ALA A 8 -62.55 1.51 2.12
N PHE A 9 -61.44 0.99 1.62
CA PHE A 9 -60.54 0.09 2.35
C PHE A 9 -60.00 0.80 3.60
N LYS A 10 -60.31 0.29 4.80
CA LYS A 10 -59.78 0.83 6.05
C LYS A 10 -58.30 0.43 6.15
N PRO A 11 -57.34 1.37 6.14
CA PRO A 11 -55.92 1.03 6.15
C PRO A 11 -55.57 0.28 7.45
N ARG A 12 -54.88 -0.85 7.30
CA ARG A 12 -54.42 -1.68 8.41
C ARG A 12 -53.09 -1.14 8.92
N ILE A 13 -53.16 -0.08 9.74
CA ILE A 13 -52.00 0.53 10.39
C ILE A 13 -51.38 -0.48 11.37
N ARG A 14 -50.05 -0.64 11.34
CA ARG A 14 -49.34 -1.55 12.24
C ARG A 14 -49.43 -1.04 13.68
N LYS A 15 -49.44 -1.93 14.67
CA LYS A 15 -49.56 -1.58 16.10
C LYS A 15 -48.50 -0.57 16.58
N TYR A 16 -47.34 -0.55 15.93
CA TYR A 16 -46.20 0.33 16.25
C TYR A 16 -46.00 1.47 15.24
N ASP A 17 -46.86 1.58 14.22
CA ASP A 17 -46.86 2.80 13.40
C ASP A 17 -47.53 3.92 14.19
N HIS A 18 -46.85 5.05 14.30
CA HIS A 18 -47.43 6.24 14.92
C HIS A 18 -48.53 6.79 14.00
N PRO A 19 -49.81 6.76 14.41
CA PRO A 19 -50.89 7.33 13.61
C PRO A 19 -50.67 8.83 13.48
N TYR A 20 -50.86 9.36 12.26
CA TYR A 20 -50.73 10.78 11.99
C TYR A 20 -51.67 11.58 12.90
N ASN A 21 -51.10 12.49 13.69
CA ASN A 21 -51.82 13.28 14.69
C ASN A 21 -51.75 14.80 14.43
N GLY A 22 -51.22 15.20 13.27
CA GLY A 22 -51.06 16.61 12.88
C GLY A 22 -50.02 17.41 13.66
N LYS A 23 -49.23 16.78 14.53
CA LYS A 23 -48.18 17.43 15.34
C LYS A 23 -46.79 17.08 14.84
N LEU A 24 -45.93 18.08 14.67
CA LEU A 24 -44.54 17.85 14.28
C LEU A 24 -43.63 17.75 15.51
N LYS A 25 -42.68 16.82 15.45
CA LYS A 25 -41.56 16.70 16.40
C LYS A 25 -40.27 16.57 15.61
N ILE A 26 -39.29 17.39 15.95
CA ILE A 26 -37.92 17.32 15.44
C ILE A 26 -37.06 16.84 16.60
N GLU A 27 -36.29 15.79 16.38
CA GLU A 27 -35.32 15.26 17.34
C GLU A 27 -33.91 15.49 16.82
N PHE A 28 -33.03 15.98 17.68
CA PHE A 28 -31.62 16.17 17.41
C PHE A 28 -30.82 15.11 18.17
N LYS A 29 -29.70 14.67 17.60
CA LYS A 29 -28.81 13.69 18.21
C LYS A 29 -27.78 14.41 19.06
N ASP A 30 -28.26 15.25 19.98
CA ASP A 30 -27.41 15.95 20.94
C ASP A 30 -27.20 15.06 22.18
N TYR A 31 -25.97 14.97 22.68
CA TYR A 31 -25.58 14.21 23.90
C TYR A 31 -25.04 15.21 24.92
N PRO A 32 -25.36 15.10 26.23
CA PRO A 32 -26.03 14.00 26.93
C PRO A 32 -27.56 14.04 26.97
N TYR A 33 -28.19 15.06 26.37
CA TYR A 33 -29.65 15.20 26.37
C TYR A 33 -30.18 15.25 24.94
N HIS A 34 -31.09 14.33 24.57
CA HIS A 34 -31.82 14.41 23.32
C HIS A 34 -32.65 15.69 23.27
N ALA A 35 -32.14 16.70 22.58
CA ALA A 35 -32.88 17.91 22.29
C ALA A 35 -34.01 17.55 21.31
N TYR A 36 -35.24 17.91 21.67
CA TYR A 36 -36.37 17.76 20.76
C TYR A 36 -37.27 18.99 20.82
N VAL A 37 -37.72 19.41 19.65
CA VAL A 37 -38.68 20.50 19.51
C VAL A 37 -39.97 19.89 18.98
N LYS A 38 -41.07 20.05 19.72
CA LYS A 38 -42.37 19.49 19.34
C LYS A 38 -43.49 20.51 19.48
N ASP A 39 -44.53 20.33 18.69
CA ASP A 39 -45.80 21.03 18.88
C ASP A 39 -46.46 20.62 20.19
N THR A 40 -46.90 21.62 20.96
CA THR A 40 -47.68 21.42 22.18
C THR A 40 -48.88 22.33 22.20
N ASN A 41 -49.91 21.96 22.96
CA ASN A 41 -51.11 22.79 23.11
C ASN A 41 -50.82 24.15 23.79
N LYS A 42 -49.61 24.33 24.36
CA LYS A 42 -49.15 25.54 25.06
C LYS A 42 -48.09 26.34 24.28
N GLY A 43 -47.68 25.88 23.09
CA GLY A 43 -46.65 26.55 22.29
C GLY A 43 -46.45 25.84 20.95
N GLN A 44 -46.50 26.62 19.87
CA GLN A 44 -46.38 26.12 18.50
C GLN A 44 -44.92 26.03 18.08
N LEU A 45 -44.62 25.20 17.08
CA LEU A 45 -43.27 25.10 16.52
C LEU A 45 -42.74 26.43 15.97
N LYS A 46 -43.63 27.29 15.46
CA LYS A 46 -43.29 28.60 14.87
C LYS A 46 -42.59 29.51 15.88
N ASP A 47 -43.01 29.44 17.13
CA ASP A 47 -42.43 30.24 18.23
C ASP A 47 -41.04 29.73 18.63
N LYS A 48 -40.64 28.55 18.14
CA LYS A 48 -39.36 27.87 18.43
C LYS A 48 -38.44 27.78 17.22
N ILE A 49 -38.70 28.55 16.16
CA ILE A 49 -37.87 28.53 14.94
C ILE A 49 -36.40 28.83 15.25
N SER A 50 -36.12 29.80 16.13
CA SER A 50 -34.75 30.14 16.52
C SER A 50 -34.02 28.96 17.18
N GLU A 51 -34.71 28.23 18.07
CA GLU A 51 -34.17 27.03 18.74
C GLU A 51 -33.86 25.91 17.73
N ILE A 52 -34.78 25.69 16.78
CA ILE A 52 -34.62 24.72 15.70
C ILE A 52 -33.38 25.06 14.86
N ILE A 53 -33.25 26.31 14.42
CA ILE A 53 -32.12 26.77 13.60
C ILE A 53 -30.80 26.58 14.35
N ILE A 54 -30.73 26.96 15.62
CA ILE A 54 -29.52 26.79 16.43
C ILE A 54 -29.12 25.32 16.51
N ASN A 55 -30.07 24.42 16.76
CA ASN A 55 -29.78 22.99 16.88
C ASN A 55 -29.34 22.39 15.52
N PHE A 56 -29.93 22.82 14.41
CA PHE A 56 -29.45 22.43 13.08
C PHE A 56 -28.01 22.89 12.81
N TYR A 57 -27.66 24.13 13.18
CA TYR A 57 -26.30 24.62 12.99
C TYR A 57 -25.28 23.89 13.86
N LYS A 58 -25.63 23.55 15.11
CA LYS A 58 -24.77 22.74 15.98
C LYS A 58 -24.47 21.38 15.37
N GLU A 59 -25.51 20.67 14.93
CA GLU A 59 -25.37 19.37 14.27
C GLU A 59 -24.56 19.47 12.97
N TYR A 60 -24.84 20.49 12.15
CA TYR A 60 -24.10 20.75 10.93
C TYR A 60 -22.61 20.98 11.19
N ILE A 61 -22.27 21.81 12.18
CA ILE A 61 -20.89 22.10 12.56
C ILE A 61 -20.22 20.83 13.07
N SER A 62 -20.90 20.04 13.91
CA SER A 62 -20.38 18.77 14.43
C SER A 62 -20.02 17.81 13.30
N VAL A 63 -20.98 17.51 12.41
CA VAL A 63 -20.78 16.62 11.27
C VAL A 63 -19.70 17.14 10.32
N ARG A 64 -19.65 18.45 10.09
CA ARG A 64 -18.62 19.07 9.27
C ARG A 64 -17.24 18.91 9.88
N ASN A 65 -17.09 19.15 11.18
CA ASN A 65 -15.81 19.03 11.89
C ASN A 65 -15.33 17.59 11.91
N GLU A 66 -16.19 16.61 12.23
CA GLU A 66 -15.85 15.19 12.18
C GLU A 66 -15.39 14.74 10.80
N ARG A 67 -15.99 15.29 9.73
CA ARG A 67 -15.53 15.01 8.37
C ARG A 67 -14.15 15.61 8.11
N LEU A 68 -13.94 16.88 8.49
CA LEU A 68 -12.66 17.57 8.30
C LEU A 68 -11.52 16.93 9.10
N GLU A 69 -11.78 16.48 10.33
CA GLU A 69 -10.80 15.76 11.16
C GLU A 69 -10.40 14.44 10.52
N ARG A 70 -11.38 13.66 10.03
CA ARG A 70 -11.10 12.42 9.30
C ARG A 70 -10.29 12.66 8.03
N GLU A 71 -10.67 13.64 7.21
CA GLU A 71 -9.93 14.00 5.99
C GLU A 71 -8.51 14.47 6.32
N TYR A 72 -8.32 15.24 7.39
CA TYR A 72 -7.01 15.71 7.84
C TYR A 72 -6.13 14.56 8.33
N GLU A 73 -6.67 13.66 9.14
CA GLU A 73 -5.96 12.46 9.61
C GLU A 73 -5.59 11.54 8.44
N GLU A 74 -6.51 11.30 7.51
CA GLU A 74 -6.23 10.51 6.32
C GLU A 74 -5.11 11.12 5.48
N ARG A 75 -5.13 12.44 5.28
CA ARG A 75 -4.07 13.15 4.57
C ARG A 75 -2.74 13.00 5.30
N LYS A 76 -2.68 13.21 6.61
CA LYS A 76 -1.45 13.01 7.40
C LYS A 76 -0.93 11.57 7.31
N ARG A 77 -1.81 10.57 7.40
CA ARG A 77 -1.42 9.16 7.29
C ARG A 77 -0.87 8.84 5.89
N LYS A 78 -1.46 9.40 4.83
CA LYS A 78 -0.97 9.26 3.45
C LYS A 78 0.41 9.89 3.29
N GLU A 79 0.59 11.14 3.70
CA GLU A 79 1.87 11.85 3.64
C GLU A 79 2.97 11.12 4.42
N GLU A 80 2.66 10.64 5.64
CA GLU A 80 3.62 9.89 6.44
C GLU A 80 3.99 8.55 5.78
N LYS A 81 3.00 7.84 5.20
CA LYS A 81 3.21 6.59 4.47
C LYS A 81 4.08 6.82 3.23
N GLU A 82 3.82 7.86 2.46
CA GLU A 82 4.63 8.23 1.30
C GLU A 82 6.07 8.55 1.70
N ARG A 83 6.27 9.34 2.74
CA ARG A 83 7.61 9.64 3.27
C ARG A 83 8.34 8.37 3.71
N LYS A 84 7.66 7.45 4.40
CA LYS A 84 8.23 6.16 4.81
C LYS A 84 8.59 5.30 3.60
N ASN A 85 7.71 5.22 2.61
CA ASN A 85 7.94 4.46 1.37
C ASN A 85 9.11 5.01 0.57
N GLN A 86 9.22 6.33 0.42
CA GLN A 86 10.35 6.97 -0.27
C GLN A 86 11.67 6.66 0.44
N LYS A 87 11.71 6.80 1.77
CA LYS A 87 12.89 6.44 2.57
C LYS A 87 13.25 4.97 2.43
N ALA A 88 12.27 4.07 2.49
CA ALA A 88 12.48 2.64 2.33
C ALA A 88 13.03 2.31 0.93
N LYS A 89 12.50 2.95 -0.11
CA LYS A 89 12.98 2.79 -1.49
C LYS A 89 14.44 3.23 -1.60
N HIS A 90 14.78 4.43 -1.11
CA HIS A 90 16.17 4.91 -1.12
C HIS A 90 17.12 3.98 -0.38
N VAL A 91 16.73 3.49 0.80
CA VAL A 91 17.56 2.54 1.57
C VAL A 91 17.71 1.21 0.83
N ASN A 92 16.66 0.71 0.17
CA ASN A 92 16.72 -0.53 -0.59
C ASN A 92 17.61 -0.39 -1.83
N ASP A 93 17.48 0.73 -2.55
CA ASP A 93 18.31 1.05 -3.71
C ASP A 93 19.79 1.19 -3.32
N GLU A 94 20.08 1.77 -2.15
CA GLU A 94 21.45 1.86 -1.65
C GLU A 94 22.00 0.50 -1.22
N LYS A 95 21.18 -0.35 -0.56
CA LYS A 95 21.57 -1.72 -0.20
C LYS A 95 21.93 -2.55 -1.42
N THR A 96 21.15 -2.48 -2.50
CA THR A 96 21.44 -3.24 -3.72
C THR A 96 22.73 -2.76 -4.39
N ARG A 97 22.95 -1.44 -4.43
CA ARG A 97 24.21 -0.85 -4.92
C ARG A 97 25.42 -1.28 -4.11
N VAL A 98 25.33 -1.21 -2.78
CA VAL A 98 26.41 -1.61 -1.88
C VAL A 98 26.68 -3.11 -1.99
N LYS A 99 25.64 -3.96 -2.04
CA LYS A 99 25.81 -5.40 -2.25
C LYS A 99 26.58 -5.67 -3.54
N LYS A 100 26.15 -5.08 -4.66
CA LYS A 100 26.82 -5.21 -5.95
C LYS A 100 28.29 -4.75 -5.88
N LEU A 101 28.56 -3.61 -5.26
CA LEU A 101 29.92 -3.09 -5.10
C LEU A 101 30.82 -4.04 -4.29
N VAL A 102 30.30 -4.63 -3.22
CA VAL A 102 31.03 -5.62 -2.42
C VAL A 102 31.35 -6.86 -3.25
N THR A 103 30.38 -7.36 -4.02
CA THR A 103 30.58 -8.50 -4.93
C THR A 103 31.62 -8.17 -6.01
N GLU A 104 31.53 -7.00 -6.66
CA GLU A 104 32.53 -6.52 -7.62
C GLU A 104 33.93 -6.46 -7.02
N ALA A 105 34.08 -5.89 -5.81
CA ALA A 105 35.36 -5.77 -5.13
C ALA A 105 35.95 -7.14 -4.76
N HIS A 106 35.11 -8.07 -4.32
CA HIS A 106 35.52 -9.44 -4.02
C HIS A 106 35.95 -10.20 -5.28
N ASP A 107 35.20 -10.08 -6.36
CA ASP A 107 35.49 -10.71 -7.64
C ASP A 107 36.78 -10.13 -8.25
N TYR A 108 36.98 -8.81 -8.18
CA TYR A 108 38.24 -8.15 -8.54
C TYR A 108 39.43 -8.70 -7.74
N GLN A 109 39.31 -8.79 -6.41
CA GLN A 109 40.38 -9.34 -5.56
C GLN A 109 40.68 -10.80 -5.93
N THR A 110 39.64 -11.58 -6.22
CA THR A 110 39.77 -12.98 -6.61
C THR A 110 40.47 -13.11 -7.97
N ALA A 111 40.11 -12.29 -8.96
CA ALA A 111 40.77 -12.22 -10.25
C ALA A 111 42.26 -11.88 -10.11
N MET A 112 42.62 -10.90 -9.28
CA MET A 112 44.02 -10.57 -8.99
C MET A 112 44.77 -11.77 -8.38
N ARG A 113 44.13 -12.52 -7.47
CA ARG A 113 44.74 -13.72 -6.87
C ARG A 113 44.94 -14.81 -7.90
N ILE A 114 43.99 -15.02 -8.81
CA ILE A 114 44.11 -15.98 -9.93
C ILE A 114 45.26 -15.58 -10.85
N ARG A 115 45.39 -14.30 -11.24
CA ARG A 115 46.51 -13.81 -12.06
C ARG A 115 47.87 -14.03 -11.40
N LYS A 116 47.96 -13.75 -10.09
CA LYS A 116 49.18 -14.02 -9.30
C LYS A 116 49.51 -15.51 -9.26
N TYR A 117 48.51 -16.37 -9.08
CA TYR A 117 48.70 -17.82 -9.09
C TYR A 117 49.16 -18.30 -10.47
N ALA A 118 48.50 -17.86 -11.54
CA ALA A 118 48.83 -18.19 -12.93
C ALA A 118 50.27 -17.82 -13.32
N ALA A 119 50.87 -16.80 -12.68
CA ALA A 119 52.26 -16.43 -12.91
C ALA A 119 53.27 -17.51 -12.47
N VAL A 120 52.90 -18.38 -11.53
CA VAL A 120 53.77 -19.44 -10.97
C VAL A 120 53.52 -20.80 -11.65
N ILE A 121 52.45 -20.94 -12.43
CA ILE A 121 52.08 -22.19 -13.12
C ILE A 121 53.01 -22.43 -14.31
N SER A 122 53.53 -23.66 -14.40
CA SER A 122 54.40 -24.09 -15.51
C SER A 122 53.63 -24.64 -16.72
N ASP A 123 52.45 -25.23 -16.51
CA ASP A 123 51.57 -25.68 -17.60
C ASP A 123 50.96 -24.49 -18.34
N GLY A 124 51.42 -24.26 -19.57
CA GLY A 124 50.95 -23.15 -20.41
C GLY A 124 49.45 -23.20 -20.69
N LYS A 125 48.88 -24.38 -20.93
CA LYS A 125 47.46 -24.50 -21.29
C LYS A 125 46.56 -24.14 -20.10
N TYR A 126 46.89 -24.65 -18.91
CA TYR A 126 46.14 -24.33 -17.70
C TYR A 126 46.33 -22.87 -17.28
N LYS A 127 47.54 -22.32 -17.47
CA LYS A 127 47.84 -20.90 -17.24
C LYS A 127 46.96 -20.00 -18.10
N ASP A 128 46.86 -20.27 -19.40
CA ASP A 128 46.06 -19.46 -20.32
C ASP A 128 44.57 -19.50 -19.95
N TRP A 129 44.05 -20.70 -19.62
CA TRP A 129 42.70 -20.86 -19.13
C TRP A 129 42.45 -20.06 -17.83
N ALA A 130 43.37 -20.13 -16.86
CA ALA A 130 43.24 -19.41 -15.60
C ALA A 130 43.24 -17.89 -15.80
N LEU A 131 44.04 -17.38 -16.74
CA LEU A 131 44.05 -15.95 -17.09
C LEU A 131 42.72 -15.53 -17.74
N GLN A 132 42.16 -16.33 -18.64
CA GLN A 132 40.84 -16.07 -19.23
C GLN A 132 39.75 -16.00 -18.15
N LYS A 133 39.76 -16.93 -17.17
CA LYS A 133 38.81 -16.89 -16.05
C LYS A 133 39.02 -15.69 -15.13
N ALA A 134 40.25 -15.22 -14.96
CA ALA A 134 40.51 -13.99 -14.22
C ALA A 134 39.96 -12.75 -14.95
N ASP A 135 40.11 -12.67 -16.28
CA ASP A 135 39.59 -11.55 -17.08
C ASP A 135 38.06 -11.53 -17.15
N TRP A 136 37.44 -12.71 -17.10
CA TRP A 136 35.99 -12.85 -16.98
C TRP A 136 35.45 -12.38 -15.62
N LEU A 137 36.15 -12.72 -14.54
CA LEU A 137 35.72 -12.39 -13.18
C LEU A 137 36.00 -10.92 -12.80
N ASP A 138 37.02 -10.31 -13.40
CA ASP A 138 37.44 -8.95 -13.11
C ASP A 138 36.40 -7.93 -13.63
N PRO A 139 35.69 -7.18 -12.77
CA PRO A 139 34.69 -6.20 -13.21
C PRO A 139 35.26 -5.02 -14.01
N THR A 140 36.58 -4.79 -13.96
CA THR A 140 37.24 -3.73 -14.75
C THR A 140 37.50 -4.14 -16.19
N VAL A 141 37.59 -5.45 -16.45
CA VAL A 141 37.76 -6.03 -17.79
C VAL A 141 36.41 -6.52 -18.32
N ALA A 142 35.66 -7.23 -17.48
CA ALA A 142 34.33 -7.77 -17.72
C ALA A 142 34.23 -8.51 -19.07
N LYS A 143 35.23 -9.35 -19.37
CA LYS A 143 35.27 -10.11 -20.62
C LYS A 143 34.23 -11.22 -20.58
N ASP A 144 33.46 -11.38 -21.65
CA ASP A 144 32.54 -12.51 -21.76
C ASP A 144 33.32 -13.83 -21.87
N ASP A 145 32.85 -14.83 -21.14
CA ASP A 145 33.35 -16.20 -21.22
C ASP A 145 32.49 -17.02 -22.19
N GLU A 146 33.13 -17.89 -22.96
CA GLU A 146 32.44 -18.71 -23.98
C GLU A 146 31.36 -19.63 -23.39
N ILE A 147 31.58 -20.14 -22.17
CA ILE A 147 30.68 -21.10 -21.52
C ILE A 147 29.86 -20.37 -20.45
N LEU A 148 30.53 -19.61 -19.58
CA LEU A 148 29.89 -18.97 -18.43
C LEU A 148 29.14 -17.69 -18.82
N LYS A 149 29.31 -17.15 -20.04
CA LYS A 149 28.70 -15.89 -20.51
C LYS A 149 29.14 -14.70 -19.61
N SER A 150 28.36 -13.62 -19.62
CA SER A 150 28.65 -12.41 -18.82
C SER A 150 28.41 -12.63 -17.33
N ARG A 151 29.33 -12.14 -16.49
CA ARG A 151 29.25 -12.20 -15.03
C ARG A 151 28.18 -11.24 -14.48
N ASP A 152 27.21 -11.76 -13.72
CA ASP A 152 26.18 -10.95 -13.03
C ASP A 152 26.57 -10.64 -11.57
N TYR A 153 27.14 -9.46 -11.34
CA TYR A 153 27.59 -9.00 -10.01
C TYR A 153 26.45 -8.68 -9.03
N SER A 154 25.18 -8.76 -9.43
CA SER A 154 24.06 -8.66 -8.47
C SER A 154 23.94 -9.89 -7.57
N LYS A 155 24.49 -11.02 -8.05
CA LYS A 155 24.57 -12.30 -7.35
C LYS A 155 25.99 -12.59 -6.92
N ASP A 156 26.13 -13.24 -5.77
CA ASP A 156 27.43 -13.71 -5.34
C ASP A 156 27.93 -14.80 -6.29
N LEU A 157 29.25 -14.93 -6.44
CA LEU A 157 29.84 -15.84 -7.44
C LEU A 157 29.32 -17.28 -7.30
N LYS A 158 29.16 -17.76 -6.06
CA LYS A 158 28.61 -19.09 -5.80
C LYS A 158 27.16 -19.23 -6.28
N GLU A 159 26.31 -18.27 -5.93
CA GLU A 159 24.90 -18.25 -6.32
C GLU A 159 24.75 -18.21 -7.85
N TYR A 160 25.58 -17.40 -8.51
CA TYR A 160 25.62 -17.33 -9.96
C TYR A 160 25.99 -18.67 -10.62
N LEU A 161 27.01 -19.36 -10.10
CA LEU A 161 27.43 -20.67 -10.61
C LEU A 161 26.38 -21.76 -10.33
N ASP A 162 25.78 -21.75 -9.15
CA ASP A 162 24.70 -22.68 -8.77
C ASP A 162 23.46 -22.49 -9.68
N ASP A 163 23.16 -21.27 -10.10
CA ASP A 163 22.06 -21.00 -11.04
C ASP A 163 22.37 -21.42 -12.47
N LEU A 164 23.64 -21.33 -12.92
CA LEU A 164 24.05 -21.87 -14.21
C LEU A 164 23.91 -23.40 -14.25
N LEU A 165 24.25 -24.09 -13.17
CA LEU A 165 24.14 -25.55 -13.08
C LEU A 165 22.69 -26.04 -13.22
N LYS A 166 21.72 -25.33 -12.63
CA LYS A 166 20.30 -25.70 -12.74
C LYS A 166 19.74 -25.59 -14.15
N ILE A 167 20.31 -24.72 -14.99
CA ILE A 167 19.88 -24.58 -16.39
C ILE A 167 20.27 -25.81 -17.20
N GLU A 168 21.38 -26.49 -16.86
CA GLU A 168 21.80 -27.72 -17.54
C GLU A 168 20.88 -28.92 -17.20
N ASP A 169 20.46 -29.04 -15.93
CA ASP A 169 19.57 -30.13 -15.48
C ASP A 169 18.16 -30.09 -16.13
N GLU A 170 17.73 -28.95 -16.66
CA GLU A 170 16.42 -28.79 -17.31
C GLU A 170 16.41 -29.25 -18.79
N TYR A 171 17.59 -29.52 -19.37
CA TYR A 171 17.77 -29.92 -20.78
C TYR A 171 18.09 -31.40 -21.01
N ASP A 172 18.10 -32.24 -19.97
CA ASP A 172 18.22 -33.70 -20.12
C ASP A 172 16.81 -34.34 -20.24
N TRP A 173 16.48 -34.78 -21.47
CA TRP A 173 15.34 -35.64 -21.80
C TRP A 173 15.76 -37.10 -21.95
#